data_AF-A0A4R6J134-F1
#
_entry.id   AF-A0A4R6J134-F1
#
_cell.length_a   1.000
_cell.length_b   1.000
_cell.length_c   1.000
_cell.angle_alpha   90.00
_cell.angle_beta   90.00
_cell.angle_gamma   90.00
#
_symmetry.space_group_name_H-M   'P 1'
#
loop_
_entity.id
_entity.type
_entity.pdbx_description
1 polymer ?
#
loop_
_entity_poly.entity_id
_entity_poly.type
_entity_poly.pdbx_seq_one_letter_code
_entity_poly.pdbx_strand_id
1 'polypeptide(L)'
;MKGRVRYMFEIATWRDDQTWHVLVARTGLFSRRPKATARSIVERWIHEQQGQLRGGRVVIGGRRAAVPKHFDATVRIRVLAGDGSGRQLAVAFIGTDRIAREDGARRSDPRTARDEYALPDLLRAEHLAGQGRG
;
A
#
# COMPACT_ATOMS: atom_id res chain seq x y z
N MET A 1 -19.67 -20.31 0.33
CA MET A 1 -20.21 -18.97 0.63
C MET A 1 -19.07 -17.96 0.72
N LYS A 2 -18.99 -16.97 -0.18
CA LYS A 2 -18.10 -15.81 0.02
C LYS A 2 -18.83 -14.81 0.93
N GLY A 3 -18.69 -14.97 2.24
CA GLY A 3 -19.23 -14.03 3.22
C GLY A 3 -18.43 -12.73 3.25
N ARG A 4 -19.09 -11.60 3.55
CA ARG A 4 -18.38 -10.35 3.89
C ARG A 4 -17.74 -10.53 5.26
N VAL A 5 -16.46 -10.20 5.39
CA VAL A 5 -15.71 -10.27 6.64
C VAL A 5 -15.47 -8.87 7.16
N ARG A 6 -15.58 -8.68 8.48
CA ARG A 6 -15.27 -7.40 9.12
C ARG A 6 -13.76 -7.22 9.22
N TYR A 7 -13.25 -6.14 8.66
CA TYR A 7 -11.89 -5.68 8.87
C TYR A 7 -11.89 -4.26 9.41
N MET A 8 -10.85 -3.93 10.16
CA MET A 8 -10.47 -2.55 10.42
C MET A 8 -9.32 -2.19 9.50
N PHE A 9 -9.22 -0.94 9.09
CA PHE A 9 -8.04 -0.44 8.41
C PHE A 9 -7.58 0.88 9.00
N GLU A 10 -6.28 1.10 8.91
CA GLU A 10 -5.59 2.29 9.39
C GLU A 10 -4.72 2.85 8.27
N ILE A 11 -4.72 4.17 8.10
CA ILE A 11 -3.79 4.90 7.24
C ILE A 11 -2.96 5.78 8.15
N ALA A 12 -1.64 5.62 8.10
CA ALA A 12 -0.69 6.38 8.89
C ALA A 12 0.40 6.98 8.01
N THR A 13 0.92 8.14 8.41
CA THR A 13 2.07 8.78 7.77
C THR A 13 3.27 8.81 8.71
N TRP A 14 4.46 8.61 8.16
CA TRP A 14 5.71 8.85 8.86
C TRP A 14 5.94 10.36 8.95
N ARG A 15 6.12 10.89 10.17
CA ARG A 15 6.41 12.31 10.41
C ARG A 15 7.88 12.53 10.75
N ASP A 16 8.28 13.80 10.81
CA ASP A 16 9.65 14.22 11.12
C ASP A 16 10.13 13.78 12.51
N ASP A 17 9.19 13.49 13.42
CA ASP A 17 9.47 12.92 14.74
C ASP A 17 9.80 11.42 14.71
N GLN A 18 9.94 10.83 13.53
CA GLN A 18 10.27 9.41 13.32
C GLN A 18 9.24 8.45 13.91
N THR A 19 7.96 8.86 13.95
CA THR A 19 6.87 8.00 14.38
C THR A 19 5.75 7.91 13.34
N TRP A 20 4.97 6.82 13.42
CA TRP A 20 3.79 6.62 12.59
C TRP A 20 2.60 7.33 13.22
N HIS A 21 2.08 8.35 12.54
CA HIS A 21 0.87 9.07 12.96
C HIS A 21 -0.33 8.57 12.17
N VAL A 22 -1.34 8.04 12.87
CA VAL A 22 -2.58 7.57 12.24
C VAL A 22 -3.41 8.79 11.80
N LEU A 23 -3.68 8.87 10.50
CA LEU A 23 -4.56 9.88 9.92
C LEU A 23 -6.01 9.42 9.86
N VAL A 24 -6.21 8.13 9.57
CA VAL A 24 -7.53 7.53 9.39
C VAL A 24 -7.55 6.15 10.03
N ALA A 25 -8.59 5.85 10.80
CA ALA A 25 -8.91 4.49 11.25
C ALA A 25 -10.41 4.25 11.02
N ARG A 26 -10.76 3.16 10.30
CA ARG A 26 -12.15 2.83 9.99
C ARG A 26 -12.40 1.34 9.98
N THR A 27 -13.62 0.96 10.30
CA THR A 27 -14.09 -0.42 10.25
C THR A 27 -15.09 -0.59 9.11
N GLY A 28 -15.01 -1.72 8.40
CA GLY A 28 -15.89 -2.02 7.27
C GLY A 28 -16.09 -3.51 7.05
N LEU A 29 -17.13 -3.83 6.27
CA LEU A 29 -17.39 -5.18 5.79
C LEU A 29 -16.82 -5.33 4.38
N PHE A 30 -15.91 -6.27 4.19
CA PHE A 30 -15.22 -6.48 2.92
C PHE A 30 -15.49 -7.88 2.38
N SER A 31 -15.75 -7.97 1.08
CA SER A 31 -15.89 -9.25 0.37
C SER A 31 -14.55 -9.80 -0.14
N ARG A 32 -13.49 -8.99 -0.07
CA ARG A 32 -12.16 -9.29 -0.60
C ARG A 32 -11.22 -9.82 0.49
N ARG A 33 -10.17 -10.54 0.08
CA ARG A 33 -9.09 -10.98 0.98
C ARG A 33 -8.29 -9.77 1.50
N PRO A 34 -7.65 -9.85 2.69
CA PRO A 34 -6.96 -8.71 3.31
C PRO A 34 -5.96 -7.97 2.40
N LYS A 35 -5.12 -8.68 1.64
CA LYS A 35 -4.18 -8.04 0.68
C LYS A 35 -4.91 -7.25 -0.42
N ALA A 36 -5.99 -7.80 -0.97
CA ALA A 36 -6.78 -7.12 -2.00
C ALA A 36 -7.55 -5.92 -1.42
N THR A 37 -7.95 -5.99 -0.15
CA THR A 37 -8.49 -4.84 0.59
C THR A 37 -7.43 -3.76 0.78
N ALA A 38 -6.22 -4.12 1.23
CA ALA A 38 -5.11 -3.18 1.38
C ALA A 38 -4.79 -2.48 0.06
N ARG A 39 -4.70 -3.23 -1.04
CA ARG A 39 -4.51 -2.69 -2.39
C ARG A 39 -5.60 -1.68 -2.77
N SER A 40 -6.87 -2.03 -2.58
CA SER A 40 -7.98 -1.13 -2.93
C SER A 40 -7.98 0.16 -2.09
N ILE A 41 -7.57 0.09 -0.82
CA ILE A 41 -7.44 1.28 0.03
C ILE A 41 -6.26 2.13 -0.42
N VAL A 42 -5.13 1.52 -0.79
CA VAL A 42 -3.96 2.21 -1.35
C VAL A 42 -4.32 2.94 -2.63
N GLU A 43 -4.94 2.25 -3.59
CA GLU A 43 -5.36 2.82 -4.88
C GLU A 43 -6.27 4.04 -4.67
N ARG A 44 -7.27 3.89 -3.78
CA ARG A 44 -8.17 4.99 -3.41
C ARG A 44 -7.43 6.15 -2.75
N TRP A 45 -6.54 5.89 -1.79
CA TRP A 45 -5.78 6.94 -1.11
C TRP A 45 -4.87 7.68 -2.10
N ILE A 46 -4.20 6.97 -3.00
CA ILE A 46 -3.38 7.58 -4.07
C ILE A 46 -4.25 8.48 -4.94
N HIS A 47 -5.43 8.01 -5.34
CA HIS A 47 -6.38 8.81 -6.11
C HIS A 47 -6.80 10.08 -5.37
N GLU A 48 -7.12 9.98 -4.07
CA GLU A 48 -7.50 11.12 -3.23
C GLU A 48 -6.35 12.12 -3.00
N GLN A 49 -5.09 11.69 -3.15
CA GLN A 49 -3.89 12.51 -2.96
C GLN A 49 -3.18 12.87 -4.28
N GLN A 50 -3.83 12.69 -5.43
CA GLN A 50 -3.26 13.04 -6.74
C GLN A 50 -2.79 14.50 -6.74
N GLY A 51 -1.53 14.73 -7.17
CA GLY A 51 -0.87 16.04 -7.17
C GLY A 51 0.02 16.33 -5.94
N GLN A 52 -0.14 15.59 -4.84
CA GLN A 52 0.72 15.74 -3.64
C GLN A 52 1.80 14.65 -3.55
N LEU A 53 1.63 13.57 -4.30
CA LEU A 53 2.59 12.47 -4.36
C LEU A 53 3.69 12.80 -5.36
N ARG A 54 4.93 12.97 -4.87
CA ARG A 54 6.12 13.29 -5.69
C ARG A 54 6.69 12.09 -6.48
N GLY A 55 5.94 10.98 -6.58
CA GLY A 55 6.41 9.69 -7.10
C GLY A 55 6.73 8.67 -6.00
N GLY A 56 7.26 7.51 -6.39
CA GLY A 56 7.55 6.40 -5.48
C GLY A 56 7.02 5.03 -5.93
N ARG A 57 6.88 4.12 -4.98
CA ARG A 57 6.53 2.71 -5.16
C ARG A 57 5.58 2.28 -4.04
N VAL A 58 4.72 1.33 -4.36
CA VAL A 58 3.85 0.64 -3.41
C VAL A 58 4.39 -0.75 -3.14
N VAL A 59 4.43 -1.15 -1.86
CA VAL A 59 4.79 -2.50 -1.43
C VAL A 59 3.66 -3.09 -0.60
N ILE A 60 3.10 -4.22 -1.01
CA ILE A 60 2.00 -4.88 -0.28
C ILE A 60 2.47 -6.20 0.35
N GLY A 61 2.26 -6.32 1.65
CA GLY A 61 2.68 -7.45 2.46
C GLY A 61 1.52 -8.13 3.21
N GLY A 62 1.78 -9.34 3.69
CA GLY A 62 0.84 -10.11 4.51
C GLY A 62 0.93 -9.81 6.01
N ARG A 63 0.40 -10.72 6.82
CA ARG A 63 0.33 -10.62 8.30
C ARG A 63 1.62 -10.22 9.02
N ARG A 64 2.78 -10.71 8.57
CA ARG A 64 4.09 -10.47 9.21
C ARG A 64 4.98 -9.49 8.44
N ALA A 65 4.44 -8.82 7.43
CA ALA A 65 5.26 -7.90 6.65
C ALA A 65 5.58 -6.63 7.45
N ALA A 66 6.84 -6.22 7.34
CA ALA A 66 7.39 -4.97 7.87
C ALA A 66 7.83 -4.06 6.71
N VAL A 67 8.24 -2.84 7.01
CA VAL A 67 8.84 -1.92 6.03
C VAL A 67 10.09 -2.59 5.44
N PRO A 68 10.27 -2.63 4.11
CA PRO A 68 11.50 -3.15 3.51
C PRO A 68 12.74 -2.34 3.93
N LYS A 69 13.89 -2.99 4.12
CA LYS A 69 15.12 -2.37 4.67
C LYS A 69 15.64 -1.16 3.87
N HIS A 70 15.48 -1.18 2.55
CA HIS A 70 15.97 -0.13 1.64
C HIS A 70 14.84 0.76 1.12
N PHE A 71 13.77 0.90 1.90
CA PHE A 71 12.56 1.59 1.51
C PHE A 71 12.19 2.65 2.55
N ASP A 72 12.15 3.90 2.13
CA ASP A 72 11.68 5.01 2.94
C ASP A 72 10.17 5.13 2.78
N ALA A 73 9.45 4.38 3.61
CA ALA A 73 8.00 4.43 3.68
C ALA A 73 7.54 5.73 4.35
N THR A 74 6.78 6.53 3.61
CA THR A 74 6.13 7.74 4.12
C THR A 74 4.69 7.49 4.52
N VAL A 75 4.07 6.45 3.96
CA VAL A 75 2.68 6.07 4.25
C VAL A 75 2.62 4.59 4.54
N ARG A 76 1.79 4.23 5.52
CA ARG A 76 1.49 2.85 5.90
C ARG A 76 -0.02 2.66 5.98
N ILE A 77 -0.51 1.65 5.28
CA ILE A 77 -1.91 1.25 5.29
C ILE A 77 -1.99 -0.16 5.86
N ARG A 78 -2.61 -0.34 7.03
CA ARG A 78 -2.77 -1.66 7.67
C ARG A 78 -4.20 -2.13 7.50
N VAL A 79 -4.37 -3.41 7.19
CA VAL A 79 -5.65 -4.12 7.33
C VAL A 79 -5.54 -5.03 8.53
N LEU A 80 -6.44 -4.83 9.47
CA LEU A 80 -6.48 -5.48 10.77
C LEU A 80 -7.73 -6.36 10.89
N ALA A 81 -7.66 -7.37 11.76
CA ALA A 81 -8.83 -8.18 12.10
C ALA A 81 -9.92 -7.31 12.74
N GLY A 82 -11.17 -7.53 12.34
CA GLY A 82 -12.34 -6.81 12.88
C GLY A 82 -12.82 -7.31 14.25
N ASP A 83 -12.02 -8.13 14.93
CA ASP A 83 -12.27 -8.70 16.26
C ASP A 83 -11.75 -7.80 17.40
N GLY A 84 -11.21 -6.62 17.08
CA GLY A 84 -10.66 -5.68 18.06
C GLY A 84 -9.25 -6.03 18.56
N SER A 85 -8.67 -7.15 18.12
CA SER A 85 -7.35 -7.61 18.60
C SER A 85 -6.16 -6.76 18.11
N GLY A 86 -6.39 -5.82 17.18
CA GLY A 86 -5.31 -5.09 16.52
C GLY A 86 -4.40 -5.96 15.64
N ARG A 87 -4.78 -7.22 15.40
CA ARG A 87 -3.97 -8.18 14.64
C ARG A 87 -3.89 -7.78 13.17
N GLN A 88 -2.66 -7.57 12.68
CA GLN A 88 -2.40 -7.32 11.27
C GLN A 88 -2.71 -8.53 10.39
N LEU A 89 -3.46 -8.29 9.32
CA LEU A 89 -3.78 -9.29 8.29
C LEU A 89 -3.03 -8.99 6.99
N ALA A 90 -2.89 -7.71 6.67
CA ALA A 90 -2.08 -7.22 5.55
C ALA A 90 -1.58 -5.80 5.85
N VAL A 91 -0.56 -5.38 5.12
CA VAL A 91 -0.06 -4.01 5.18
C VAL A 91 0.39 -3.57 3.78
N ALA A 92 0.24 -2.30 3.47
CA ALA A 92 0.83 -1.69 2.31
C ALA A 92 1.66 -0.47 2.74
N PHE A 93 2.77 -0.24 2.04
CA PHE A 93 3.63 0.91 2.23
C PHE A 93 3.73 1.69 0.93
N ILE A 94 3.74 3.02 1.04
CA ILE A 94 4.01 3.93 -0.06
C ILE A 94 5.24 4.74 0.33
N GLY A 95 6.16 4.91 -0.60
CA GLY A 95 7.46 5.51 -0.32
C GLY A 95 8.40 5.41 -1.50
N THR A 96 9.66 5.74 -1.28
CA THR A 96 10.72 5.65 -2.28
C THR A 96 11.76 4.64 -1.83
N ASP A 97 12.42 3.99 -2.78
CA ASP A 97 13.61 3.26 -2.40
C ASP A 97 14.69 4.25 -1.96
N ARG A 98 15.42 3.92 -0.89
CA ARG A 98 16.70 4.57 -0.61
C ARG A 98 17.56 4.35 -1.84
N ILE A 99 17.96 5.43 -2.51
CA ILE A 99 19.00 5.35 -3.53
C ILE A 99 20.25 4.91 -2.76
N ALA A 100 20.57 3.62 -2.84
CA ALA A 100 21.90 3.16 -2.58
C ALA A 100 22.75 3.83 -3.67
N ARG A 101 23.47 4.90 -3.30
CA ARG A 101 24.67 5.25 -4.04
C ARG A 101 25.63 4.09 -3.81
N GLU A 102 25.56 3.09 -4.65
CA GLU A 102 26.65 2.17 -5.03
C GLU A 102 26.08 1.05 -5.89
N ASP A 103 26.91 0.68 -6.85
CA ASP A 103 26.66 -0.05 -8.08
C ASP A 103 25.86 -1.36 -7.99
N GLY A 104 25.22 -1.68 -9.12
CA GLY A 104 25.11 -3.07 -9.58
C GLY A 104 23.83 -3.82 -9.18
N ALA A 105 22.90 -3.87 -10.12
CA ALA A 105 21.92 -4.96 -10.28
C ALA A 105 21.02 -5.30 -9.08
N ARG A 106 19.93 -4.54 -8.92
CA ARG A 106 18.76 -4.98 -8.15
C ARG A 106 18.06 -6.14 -8.85
N ARG A 107 18.31 -7.36 -8.39
CA ARG A 107 17.47 -8.52 -8.70
C ARG A 107 16.41 -8.64 -7.61
N SER A 108 15.24 -8.03 -7.82
CA SER A 108 14.06 -8.22 -6.98
C SER A 108 13.74 -9.72 -6.91
N ASP A 109 13.52 -10.27 -5.72
CA ASP A 109 13.06 -11.66 -5.57
C ASP A 109 11.74 -11.84 -6.35
N PRO A 110 11.64 -12.80 -7.29
CA PRO A 110 10.48 -12.95 -8.16
C PRO A 110 9.17 -13.25 -7.40
N ARG A 111 9.22 -13.70 -6.14
CA ARG A 111 8.03 -13.84 -5.29
C ARG A 111 7.52 -12.51 -4.72
N THR A 112 8.41 -11.54 -4.54
CA THR A 112 8.08 -10.20 -4.03
C THR A 112 7.57 -9.29 -5.15
N ALA A 113 8.02 -9.52 -6.39
CA ALA A 113 7.67 -8.70 -7.56
C ALA A 113 6.17 -8.63 -7.89
N ARG A 114 5.34 -9.61 -7.49
CA ARG A 114 3.88 -9.59 -7.78
C ARG A 114 3.08 -8.59 -6.94
N ASP A 115 3.59 -8.18 -5.80
CA ASP A 115 2.90 -7.29 -4.85
C ASP A 115 3.57 -5.90 -4.74
N GLU A 116 4.43 -5.58 -5.70
CA GLU A 116 5.18 -4.33 -5.78
C GLU A 116 4.77 -3.59 -7.06
N TYR A 117 4.42 -2.31 -6.94
CA TYR A 117 3.94 -1.51 -8.07
C TYR A 117 4.67 -0.18 -8.11
N ALA A 118 5.17 0.24 -9.27
CA ALA A 118 5.69 1.58 -9.46
C ALA A 118 4.51 2.57 -9.57
N LEU A 119 4.57 3.70 -8.87
CA LEU A 119 3.50 4.71 -8.93
C LEU A 119 3.24 5.26 -10.34
N PRO A 120 4.24 5.44 -11.23
CA PRO A 120 3.98 5.86 -12.61
C PRO A 120 3.10 4.88 -13.41
N ASP A 121 3.20 3.57 -13.16
CA ASP A 121 2.41 2.55 -13.85
C ASP A 121 0.95 2.52 -13.37
N LEU A 122 0.71 2.81 -12.09
CA LEU A 122 -0.64 2.97 -11.54
C LEU A 122 -1.33 4.22 -12.09
N LEU A 123 -0.58 5.31 -12.31
CA LEU A 123 -1.11 6.55 -12.89
C LEU A 123 -1.33 6.44 -14.42
N ARG A 124 -0.53 5.63 -15.13
CA ARG A 124 -0.67 5.43 -16.59
C ARG A 124 -1.77 4.44 -16.99
N ALA A 125 -2.09 3.46 -16.15
CA ALA A 125 -3.14 2.48 -16.45
C ALA A 125 -4.53 3.10 -16.66
N GLU A 126 -4.78 4.29 -16.11
CA GLU A 126 -6.06 5.01 -16.29
C GLU A 126 -6.13 5.79 -17.61
N HIS A 127 -5.00 6.22 -18.17
CA HIS A 127 -5.01 6.97 -19.43
C HIS A 127 -5.42 6.11 -20.64
N LEU A 128 -5.15 4.80 -20.58
CA LEU A 128 -5.56 3.84 -21.63
C LEU A 128 -6.97 3.30 -21.44
N ALA A 129 -7.52 3.34 -20.22
CA ALA A 129 -8.92 2.93 -19.97
C ALA A 129 -9.94 4.03 -20.35
N GLY A 130 -9.51 5.29 -20.44
CA GLY A 130 -10.34 6.44 -20.82
C GLY A 130 -10.45 6.73 -22.32
N GLN A 131 -9.61 6.12 -23.18
CA GLN A 131 -9.59 6.38 -24.63
C GLN A 131 -10.29 5.31 -25.49
N GLY A 132 -11.13 4.46 -24.88
CA GLY A 132 -11.79 3.34 -25.55
C GLY A 132 -13.31 3.45 -25.68
N ARG A 133 -13.88 4.65 -25.84
CA ARG A 133 -15.27 4.87 -26.30
C ARG A 133 -15.38 6.23 -27.00
N GLY A 134 -14.96 6.27 -28.25
CA GLY A 134 -15.37 7.26 -29.25
C GLY A 134 -15.99 6.51 -30.41
#